data_AF-A0A4Q3YPF1-F1
#
_entry.id   AF-A0A4Q3YPF1-F1
#
_cell.length_a   1.000
_cell.length_b   1.000
_cell.length_c   1.000
_cell.angle_alpha   90.00
_cell.angle_beta   90.00
_cell.angle_gamma   90.00
#
_symmetry.space_group_name_H-M   'P 1'
#
loop_
_entity.id
_entity.type
_entity.pdbx_description
1 polymer ?
#
loop_
_entity_poly.entity_id
_entity_poly.type
_entity_poly.pdbx_seq_one_letter_code
_entity_poly.pdbx_strand_id
1 'polypeptide(L)' 'KYAAISEAEAMAVAEGLWENINLKNLRQNIIPTRPRADIILRKGRDHFIETVALRKL' A
#
# COMPACT_ATOMS: atom_id res chain seq x y z
N LYS A 1 14.26 5.60 18.17
CA LYS A 1 12.97 5.42 18.91
C LYS A 1 12.42 4.02 18.70
N TYR A 2 12.18 3.54 17.47
CA TYR A 2 11.74 2.15 17.23
C TYR A 2 12.84 1.08 17.37
N ALA A 3 14.11 1.45 17.19
CA ALA A 3 15.23 0.52 17.41
C ALA A 3 15.46 0.14 18.89
N ALA A 4 14.69 0.74 19.81
CA ALA A 4 14.83 0.53 21.25
C ALA A 4 13.69 -0.32 21.86
N ILE A 5 12.71 -0.72 21.04
CA ILE A 5 11.61 -1.59 21.46
C ILE A 5 11.79 -2.99 20.87
N SER A 6 11.15 -3.99 21.46
CA SER A 6 11.17 -5.35 20.94
C SER A 6 10.53 -5.44 19.55
N GLU A 7 10.85 -6.50 18.80
CA GLU A 7 10.25 -6.74 17.49
C GLU A 7 8.72 -6.87 17.57
N ALA A 8 8.20 -7.54 18.61
CA ALA A 8 6.77 -7.69 18.82
C ALA A 8 6.07 -6.34 19.04
N GLU A 9 6.67 -5.47 19.86
CA GLU A 9 6.16 -4.10 20.06
C GLU A 9 6.26 -3.28 18.77
N ALA A 10 7.36 -3.42 18.02
CA ALA A 10 7.53 -2.72 16.75
C ALA A 10 6.48 -3.15 15.72
N MET A 11 6.15 -4.44 15.66
CA MET A 11 5.10 -4.97 14.78
C MET A 11 3.73 -4.41 15.17
N ALA A 12 3.37 -4.44 16.45
CA ALA A 12 2.10 -3.90 16.93
C ALA A 12 1.96 -2.39 16.62
N VAL A 13 3.03 -1.63 16.78
CA VAL A 13 3.06 -0.20 16.40
C VAL A 13 2.90 -0.05 14.89
N ALA A 14 3.61 -0.85 14.08
CA ALA A 14 3.54 -0.77 12.62
C ALA A 14 2.14 -1.10 12.10
N GLU A 15 1.50 -2.14 12.61
CA GLU A 15 0.12 -2.52 12.28
C GLU A 15 -0.86 -1.40 12.68
N GLY A 16 -0.72 -0.85 13.88
CA GLY A 16 -1.53 0.28 14.34
C GLY A 16 -1.40 1.52 13.46
N LEU A 17 -0.18 1.87 13.02
CA LEU A 17 0.05 2.97 12.07
C LEU A 17 -0.57 2.66 10.70
N TRP A 18 -0.42 1.42 10.22
CA TRP A 18 -1.00 0.99 8.96
C TRP A 18 -2.52 1.13 8.95
N GLU A 19 -3.20 0.53 9.91
CA GLU A 19 -4.67 0.53 9.97
C GLU A 19 -5.26 1.93 10.16
N ASN A 20 -4.64 2.73 11.02
CA ASN A 20 -5.23 4.01 11.44
C ASN A 20 -4.88 5.18 10.53
N ILE A 21 -3.78 5.10 9.79
CA ILE A 21 -3.29 6.22 8.95
C ILE A 21 -3.22 5.78 7.49
N ASN A 22 -2.35 4.81 7.17
CA ASN A 22 -2.02 4.50 5.78
C ASN A 22 -3.17 3.81 5.03
N LEU A 23 -3.87 2.88 5.67
CA LEU A 23 -5.00 2.16 5.08
C LEU A 23 -6.18 3.08 4.82
N LYS A 24 -6.49 3.99 5.76
CA LYS A 24 -7.53 5.00 5.58
C LYS A 24 -7.18 5.91 4.40
N ASN A 25 -5.95 6.42 4.35
CA ASN A 25 -5.48 7.24 3.23
C ASN A 25 -5.52 6.48 1.89
N LEU A 26 -5.11 5.22 1.89
CA LEU A 26 -5.15 4.35 0.72
C LEU A 26 -6.58 4.23 0.18
N ARG A 27 -7.56 3.95 1.04
CA ARG A 27 -8.96 3.74 0.63
C ARG A 27 -9.68 5.03 0.26
N GLN A 28 -9.47 6.09 1.03
CA GLN A 28 -10.24 7.34 0.90
C GLN A 28 -9.66 8.28 -0.16
N ASN A 29 -8.33 8.30 -0.33
CA ASN A 29 -7.66 9.31 -1.15
C ASN A 29 -6.88 8.72 -2.32
N ILE A 30 -6.21 7.56 -2.17
CA ILE A 30 -5.31 7.02 -3.21
C ILE A 30 -6.04 6.11 -4.20
N ILE A 31 -6.68 5.03 -3.74
CA ILE A 31 -7.40 4.06 -4.60
C ILE A 31 -8.44 4.73 -5.50
N PRO A 32 -9.22 5.74 -5.04
CA PRO A 32 -10.19 6.42 -5.90
C PRO A 32 -9.56 7.11 -7.12
N THR A 33 -8.25 7.35 -7.10
CA THR A 33 -7.53 7.95 -8.23
C THR A 33 -7.11 6.92 -9.29
N ARG A 34 -7.10 5.61 -8.96
CA ARG A 34 -6.64 4.53 -9.84
C ARG A 34 -7.28 4.55 -11.24
N PRO A 35 -8.59 4.79 -11.41
CA PRO A 35 -9.21 4.84 -12.74
C PRO A 35 -8.71 5.98 -13.63
N ARG A 36 -7.95 6.95 -13.09
CA ARG A 36 -7.38 8.08 -13.85
C ARG A 36 -5.98 7.81 -14.40
N ALA A 37 -5.33 6.70 -14.02
CA ALA A 37 -4.00 6.34 -14.49
C ALA A 37 -4.00 5.85 -15.95
N ASP A 38 -2.94 6.19 -16.69
CA ASP A 38 -2.69 5.70 -18.06
C ASP A 38 -2.21 4.25 -18.06
N ILE A 39 -1.42 3.88 -17.05
CA ILE A 39 -0.88 2.53 -16.85
C ILE A 39 -1.14 2.10 -15.41
N ILE A 40 -1.63 0.88 -15.23
CA ILE A 40 -1.78 0.24 -13.92
C ILE A 40 -0.93 -1.03 -13.90
N LEU A 41 0.04 -1.07 -12.97
CA LEU A 41 0.89 -2.24 -12.71
C LEU A 41 0.36 -2.97 -11.47
N ARG A 42 0.05 -4.26 -11.58
CA ARG A 42 -0.34 -5.10 -10.44
C ARG A 42 0.84 -5.96 -10.00
N LYS A 43 1.29 -5.76 -8.76
CA LYS A 43 2.31 -6.59 -8.12
C LYS A 43 1.69 -7.89 -7.59
N GLY A 44 2.43 -8.99 -7.71
CA GLY A 44 2.19 -10.25 -7.01
C GLY A 44 2.81 -10.26 -5.61
N ARG A 45 2.72 -11.41 -4.93
CA ARG A 45 3.22 -11.60 -3.55
C ARG A 45 4.72 -11.34 -3.42
N ASP A 46 5.51 -11.78 -4.40
CA ASP A 46 6.97 -11.62 -4.41
C ASP A 46 7.44 -10.35 -5.13
N HIS A 47 6.56 -9.33 -5.18
CA HIS A 47 6.80 -8.03 -5.80
C HIS A 47 7.00 -7.97 -7.32
N PHE A 48 6.99 -9.10 -8.03
CA PHE A 48 6.94 -9.11 -9.50
C PHE A 48 5.64 -8.53 -10.04
N ILE A 49 5.70 -7.91 -11.22
CA ILE A 49 4.50 -7.46 -11.94
C ILE A 49 3.85 -8.67 -12.59
N GLU A 50 2.60 -8.95 -12.23
CA GLU A 50 1.83 -10.04 -12.82
C GLU A 50 0.96 -9.56 -13.99
N THR A 51 0.42 -8.35 -13.89
CA THR A 51 -0.47 -7.80 -14.92
C THR A 51 -0.21 -6.33 -15.14
N VAL A 52 -0.31 -5.92 -16.40
CA VAL A 52 -0.23 -4.54 -16.85
C VAL A 52 -1.54 -4.19 -17.56
N ALA A 53 -2.19 -3.10 -17.15
CA ALA A 53 -3.35 -2.56 -17.85
C ALA A 53 -3.00 -1.18 -18.41
N LEU A 54 -3.25 -1.00 -19.71
CA LEU A 54 -3.03 0.24 -20.46
C LEU A 54 -4.39 0.84 -20.82
N ARG A 55 -4.55 2.15 -20.62
CA ARG A 55 -5.71 2.88 -21.14
C ARG A 55 -5.64 2.91 -22.67
N LYS A 56 -6.75 2.56 -23.31
CA LYS A 56 -6.95 2.87 -24.73
C LYS A 56 -7.42 4.33 -24.82
N LEU A 57 -6.69 5.15 -25.57
CA LEU A 57 -7.05 6.53 -25.89
C LEU A 57 -7.98 6.57 -27.10
#